data_AF-A0A7R9K843-F1
#
_entry.id   AF-A0A7R9K843-F1
#
_cell.length_a   1.000
_cell.length_b   1.000
_cell.length_c   1.000
_cell.angle_alpha   90.00
_cell.angle_beta   90.00
_cell.angle_gamma   90.00
#
_symmetry.space_group_name_H-M   'P 1'
#
loop_
_entity.id
_entity.type
_entity.pdbx_description
1 polymer ?
#
loop_
_entity_poly.entity_id
_entity_poly.type
_entity_poly.pdbx_seq_one_letter_code
_entity_poly.pdbx_strand_id
1 'polypeptide(L)'
;MSAPEVLGSCVPDAVGPVAMVTELGDPLDTVRLLQLSWEDRLRLALGIAQILHHLAHSPLGSLAMNDFRRQQFVLVGGTLKLSDVDDVGVTEPECSSDEDCDMRHLVNNTMPTTDRLQCVRSRCAGYNERLNIWHAGRHFVRLFLPLSAPASLEPHVQELIQAYNQPDFWDTQRILSATHSLVSHFVSGSYMPPPPPVGLISLGFEVVPDSDLPGQFDYRCHHSMSAVSCVVSVFNEVEAAQMCTRDPDCRAVVLGQEHTWTGRTIAILKNGYSSPSTKRGFSLLVKKPVS
;
A
#
# COMPACT_ATOMS: atom_id res chain seq x y z
N MET A 1 -12.74 7.87 9.61
CA MET A 1 -11.29 8.15 9.59
C MET A 1 -10.59 7.12 10.46
N SER A 2 -9.43 6.61 10.05
CA SER A 2 -8.58 5.80 10.94
C SER A 2 -7.59 6.74 11.62
N ALA A 3 -7.73 6.95 12.93
CA ALA A 3 -6.82 7.73 13.77
C ALA A 3 -6.26 6.81 14.87
N PRO A 4 -5.06 7.09 15.42
CA PRO A 4 -4.55 6.38 16.59
C PRO A 4 -5.57 6.42 17.74
N GLU A 5 -5.72 5.31 18.45
CA GLU A 5 -6.61 5.26 19.60
C GLU A 5 -6.11 6.19 20.71
N VAL A 6 -6.99 7.01 21.30
CA VAL A 6 -6.64 7.86 22.45
C VAL A 6 -6.68 6.99 23.70
N LEU A 7 -5.51 6.76 24.29
CA LEU A 7 -5.35 5.94 25.48
C LEU A 7 -5.55 6.74 26.77
N GLY A 8 -5.38 8.05 26.71
CA GLY A 8 -5.62 8.93 27.85
C GLY A 8 -5.13 10.35 27.60
N SER A 9 -5.18 11.16 28.65
CA SER A 9 -4.60 12.49 28.67
C SER A 9 -3.90 12.74 30.01
N CYS A 10 -2.92 13.62 30.02
CA CYS A 10 -2.25 14.07 31.23
C CYS A 10 -2.02 15.58 31.21
N VAL A 11 -1.98 16.15 32.41
CA VAL A 11 -1.63 17.56 32.65
C VAL A 11 -0.34 17.51 33.50
N PRO A 12 0.85 17.71 32.90
CA PRO A 12 2.12 17.37 33.55
C PRO A 12 2.39 18.12 34.86
N ASP A 13 1.97 19.38 34.92
CA ASP A 13 1.96 20.24 36.10
C ASP A 13 0.53 20.78 36.22
N ALA A 14 -0.07 20.90 37.41
CA ALA A 14 -1.51 21.19 37.62
C ALA A 14 -2.12 22.42 36.87
N VAL A 15 -1.32 23.19 36.13
CA VAL A 15 -1.70 24.33 35.26
C VAL A 15 -1.01 24.28 33.88
N GLY A 16 -0.52 23.12 33.45
CA GLY A 16 0.27 22.91 32.23
C GLY A 16 -0.56 22.53 30.99
N PRO A 17 0.09 22.40 29.82
CA PRO A 17 -0.59 21.97 28.60
C PRO A 17 -1.15 20.56 28.77
N VAL A 18 -2.34 20.32 28.21
CA VAL A 18 -2.93 18.98 28.13
C VAL A 18 -2.14 18.20 27.08
N ALA A 19 -1.52 17.09 27.50
CA ALA A 19 -0.95 16.11 26.59
C ALA A 19 -1.95 14.98 26.37
N MET A 20 -2.13 14.59 25.12
CA MET A 20 -2.92 13.42 24.73
C MET A 20 -1.96 12.24 24.49
N VAL A 21 -2.28 11.09 25.06
CA VAL A 21 -1.54 9.84 24.85
C VAL A 21 -2.32 9.00 23.87
N THR A 22 -1.71 8.65 22.75
CA THR A 22 -2.33 7.82 21.72
C THR A 22 -1.59 6.50 21.56
N GLU A 23 -2.23 5.55 20.89
CA GLU A 23 -1.63 4.33 20.39
C GLU A 23 -0.33 4.63 19.63
N LEU A 24 0.71 3.87 19.96
CA LEU A 24 2.02 4.01 19.33
C LEU A 24 1.98 3.41 17.91
N GLY A 25 2.43 4.19 16.94
CA GLY A 25 2.60 3.73 15.56
C GLY A 25 3.99 4.03 15.01
N ASP A 26 4.38 3.28 13.98
CA ASP A 26 5.63 3.49 13.26
C ASP A 26 5.50 4.72 12.35
N PRO A 27 6.41 5.70 12.41
CA PRO A 27 6.38 6.85 11.52
C PRO A 27 6.67 6.45 10.08
N LEU A 28 6.02 7.14 9.13
CA LEU A 28 6.26 6.96 7.71
C LEU A 28 7.31 7.95 7.19
N ASP A 29 8.54 7.47 6.99
CA ASP A 29 9.57 8.20 6.25
C ASP A 29 9.85 7.57 4.88
N THR A 30 10.68 8.25 4.08
CA THR A 30 11.02 7.80 2.72
C THR A 30 11.74 6.44 2.73
N VAL A 31 12.62 6.20 3.71
CA VAL A 31 13.40 4.95 3.81
C VAL A 31 12.45 3.79 4.10
N ARG A 32 11.55 3.97 5.06
CA ARG A 32 10.53 2.99 5.42
C ARG A 32 9.66 2.65 4.23
N LEU A 33 9.16 3.65 3.49
CA LEU A 33 8.35 3.44 2.29
C LEU A 33 9.07 2.62 1.22
N LEU A 34 10.38 2.83 1.03
CA LEU A 34 11.18 2.08 0.07
C LEU A 34 11.50 0.65 0.52
N GLN A 35 11.41 0.37 1.82
CA GLN A 35 11.62 -0.98 2.39
C GLN A 35 10.34 -1.82 2.44
N LEU A 36 9.16 -1.20 2.34
CA LEU A 36 7.90 -1.93 2.30
C LEU A 36 7.84 -2.85 1.09
N SER A 37 7.24 -4.04 1.29
CA SER A 37 6.84 -4.90 0.18
C SER A 37 5.85 -4.17 -0.73
N TRP A 38 5.72 -4.59 -1.99
CA TRP A 38 4.73 -3.98 -2.88
C TRP A 38 3.30 -4.16 -2.35
N GLU A 39 3.03 -5.30 -1.72
CA GLU A 39 1.76 -5.59 -1.06
C GLU A 39 1.46 -4.61 0.09
N ASP A 40 2.44 -4.25 0.92
CA ASP A 40 2.24 -3.28 2.00
C ASP A 40 2.06 -1.86 1.44
N ARG A 41 2.74 -1.53 0.34
CA ARG A 41 2.50 -0.27 -0.40
C ARG A 41 1.10 -0.19 -0.96
N LEU A 42 0.56 -1.31 -1.44
CA LEU A 42 -0.83 -1.41 -1.88
C LEU A 42 -1.80 -1.16 -0.70
N ARG A 43 -1.49 -1.69 0.49
CA ARG A 43 -2.24 -1.40 1.73
C ARG A 43 -2.21 0.09 2.07
N LEU A 44 -1.05 0.73 1.96
CA LEU A 44 -0.91 2.17 2.16
C LEU A 44 -1.76 2.97 1.18
N ALA A 45 -1.71 2.62 -0.12
CA ALA A 45 -2.50 3.29 -1.14
C ALA A 45 -4.01 3.19 -0.85
N LEU A 46 -4.47 2.01 -0.41
CA LEU A 46 -5.86 1.82 0.04
C LEU A 46 -6.19 2.70 1.26
N GLY A 47 -5.32 2.74 2.27
CA GLY A 47 -5.51 3.59 3.44
C GLY A 47 -5.58 5.08 3.09
N ILE A 48 -4.73 5.55 2.18
CA ILE A 48 -4.78 6.93 1.69
C ILE A 48 -6.10 7.21 0.98
N ALA A 49 -6.53 6.34 0.07
CA ALA A 49 -7.80 6.53 -0.65
C ALA A 49 -9.01 6.58 0.30
N GLN A 50 -9.01 5.73 1.33
CA GLN A 50 -10.06 5.72 2.36
C GLN A 50 -10.06 7.00 3.21
N ILE A 51 -8.87 7.49 3.60
CA ILE A 51 -8.75 8.74 4.35
C ILE A 51 -9.23 9.92 3.49
N LEU A 52 -8.80 10.01 2.24
CA LEU A 52 -9.23 11.05 1.31
C LEU A 52 -10.76 11.06 1.13
N HIS A 53 -11.34 9.89 0.88
CA HIS A 53 -12.79 9.76 0.75
C HIS A 53 -13.52 10.20 2.02
N HIS A 54 -12.98 9.86 3.19
CA HIS A 54 -13.56 10.29 4.46
C HIS A 54 -13.44 11.80 4.70
N LEU A 55 -12.31 12.42 4.34
CA LEU A 55 -12.13 13.88 4.44
C LEU A 55 -13.13 14.63 3.55
N ALA A 56 -13.33 14.16 2.31
CA ALA A 56 -14.28 14.76 1.37
C ALA A 56 -15.76 14.61 1.80
N HIS A 57 -16.10 13.51 2.48
CA HIS A 57 -17.49 13.15 2.87
C HIS A 57 -17.72 13.20 4.38
N SER A 58 -16.93 14.00 5.10
CA SER A 58 -17.07 14.15 6.54
C SER A 58 -18.44 14.77 6.91
N PRO A 59 -19.05 14.36 8.04
CA PRO A 59 -20.31 14.95 8.50
C PRO A 59 -20.19 16.45 8.86
N LEU A 60 -18.96 16.95 9.03
CA LEU A 60 -18.69 18.36 9.29
C LEU A 60 -18.57 19.21 8.01
N GLY A 61 -18.63 18.57 6.84
CA GLY A 61 -18.31 19.17 5.54
C GLY A 61 -16.98 18.67 5.00
N SER A 62 -16.69 19.03 3.74
CA SER A 62 -15.45 18.68 3.04
C SER A 62 -14.24 19.28 3.76
N LEU A 63 -13.34 18.42 4.25
CA LEU A 63 -12.20 18.80 5.08
C LEU A 63 -10.94 18.99 4.23
N ALA A 64 -10.20 20.08 4.41
CA ALA A 64 -8.86 20.27 3.85
C ALA A 64 -7.79 19.96 4.91
N MET A 65 -6.76 19.20 4.55
CA MET A 65 -5.55 19.07 5.36
C MET A 65 -4.46 19.95 4.76
N ASN A 66 -4.12 21.03 5.46
CA ASN A 66 -3.14 21.99 4.96
C ASN A 66 -1.72 21.40 4.94
N ASP A 67 -1.39 20.52 5.89
CA ASP A 67 -0.11 19.80 5.93
C ASP A 67 -0.29 18.31 5.61
N PHE A 68 -0.93 17.98 4.49
CA PHE A 68 -1.05 16.58 4.04
C PHE A 68 0.31 16.05 3.56
N ARG A 69 1.14 15.59 4.51
CA ARG A 69 2.46 14.99 4.27
C ARG A 69 2.69 13.78 5.16
N ARG A 70 3.72 12.99 4.81
CA ARG A 70 3.99 11.70 5.44
C ARG A 70 4.16 11.75 6.96
N GLN A 71 4.72 12.84 7.50
CA GLN A 71 4.91 12.99 8.94
C GLN A 71 3.59 13.00 9.73
N GLN A 72 2.46 13.31 9.09
CA GLN A 72 1.15 13.32 9.74
C GLN A 72 0.51 11.93 9.85
N PHE A 73 1.22 10.90 9.41
CA PHE A 73 0.69 9.55 9.39
C PHE A 73 1.63 8.56 10.08
N VAL A 74 1.02 7.59 10.72
CA VAL A 74 1.71 6.47 11.37
C VAL A 74 1.12 5.14 10.90
N LEU A 75 1.91 4.08 10.98
CA LEU A 75 1.45 2.72 10.79
C LEU A 75 1.23 2.03 12.13
N VAL A 76 0.03 1.52 12.33
CA VAL A 76 -0.33 0.70 13.48
C VAL A 76 -0.76 -0.67 12.95
N GLY A 77 0.02 -1.72 13.22
CA GLY A 77 -0.27 -3.06 12.70
C GLY A 77 -0.37 -3.11 11.16
N GLY A 78 0.42 -2.27 10.47
CA GLY A 78 0.38 -2.10 9.02
C GLY A 78 -0.80 -1.28 8.48
N THR A 79 -1.70 -0.80 9.34
CA THR A 79 -2.80 0.09 8.95
C THR A 79 -2.35 1.54 9.05
N LEU A 80 -2.56 2.30 7.97
CA LEU A 80 -2.30 3.73 7.95
C LEU A 80 -3.30 4.48 8.82
N LYS A 81 -2.81 5.36 9.69
CA LYS A 81 -3.62 6.22 10.55
C LYS A 81 -3.13 7.66 10.50
N LEU A 82 -4.05 8.61 10.53
CA LEU A 82 -3.76 10.04 10.63
C LEU A 82 -3.50 10.39 12.09
N SER A 83 -2.25 10.75 12.43
CA SER A 83 -1.85 11.07 13.81
C SER A 83 -2.07 12.53 14.16
N ASP A 84 -1.94 13.43 13.19
CA ASP A 84 -2.06 14.86 13.42
C ASP A 84 -3.30 15.42 12.70
N VAL A 85 -4.14 16.13 13.46
CA VAL A 85 -5.46 16.61 13.02
C VAL A 85 -5.70 18.08 13.36
N ASP A 86 -4.69 18.78 13.89
CA ASP A 86 -4.78 20.18 14.27
C ASP A 86 -4.86 21.14 13.06
N ASP A 87 -4.29 20.74 11.92
CA ASP A 87 -4.24 21.51 10.68
C ASP A 87 -5.41 21.25 9.71
N VAL A 88 -6.54 20.71 10.21
CA VAL A 88 -7.72 20.37 9.40
C VAL A 88 -8.70 21.54 9.31
N GLY A 89 -8.89 22.07 8.10
CA GLY A 89 -9.92 23.07 7.79
C GLY A 89 -11.25 22.42 7.44
N VAL A 90 -12.35 22.91 8.03
CA VAL A 90 -13.69 22.28 7.95
C VAL A 90 -14.57 22.82 6.82
N THR A 91 -14.19 23.96 6.23
CA THR A 91 -15.01 24.67 5.25
C THR A 91 -14.26 24.87 3.95
N GLU A 92 -14.98 24.76 2.83
CA GLU A 92 -14.47 25.19 1.52
C GLU A 92 -14.12 26.69 1.56
N PRO A 93 -13.09 27.16 0.81
CA PRO A 93 -12.74 28.57 0.72
C PRO A 93 -13.90 29.43 0.24
N GLU A 94 -13.96 30.66 0.74
CA GLU A 94 -14.94 31.65 0.29
C GLU A 94 -14.57 32.20 -1.09
N CYS A 95 -15.58 32.52 -1.89
CA CYS A 95 -15.40 33.10 -3.22
C CYS A 95 -16.54 34.07 -3.55
N SER A 96 -16.24 35.03 -4.43
CA SER A 96 -17.21 35.90 -5.08
C SER A 96 -17.42 35.54 -6.55
N SER A 97 -16.43 34.88 -7.17
CA SER A 97 -16.47 34.39 -8.55
C SER A 97 -15.64 33.11 -8.71
N ASP A 98 -15.80 32.41 -9.84
CA ASP A 98 -15.00 31.24 -10.19
C ASP A 98 -13.48 31.54 -10.25
N GLU A 99 -13.11 32.82 -10.38
CA GLU A 99 -11.70 33.22 -10.42
C GLU A 99 -11.00 33.06 -9.07
N ASP A 100 -11.74 33.22 -7.97
CA ASP A 100 -11.23 33.09 -6.60
C ASP A 100 -10.91 31.63 -6.25
N CYS A 101 -11.44 30.68 -7.03
CA CYS A 101 -11.29 29.25 -6.82
C CYS A 101 -10.10 28.63 -7.59
N ASP A 102 -9.16 29.46 -8.03
CA ASP A 102 -7.93 29.01 -8.70
C ASP A 102 -6.89 28.51 -7.68
N MET A 103 -6.66 27.20 -7.67
CA MET A 103 -5.73 26.57 -6.73
C MET A 103 -4.24 26.75 -7.10
N ARG A 104 -3.91 27.17 -8.33
CA ARG A 104 -2.53 27.17 -8.83
C ARG A 104 -1.59 28.00 -7.96
N HIS A 105 -2.11 29.06 -7.36
CA HIS A 105 -1.36 29.94 -6.47
C HIS A 105 -0.90 29.25 -5.17
N LEU A 106 -1.70 28.35 -4.58
CA LEU A 106 -1.35 27.67 -3.32
C LEU A 106 -0.31 26.56 -3.48
N VAL A 107 -0.28 25.97 -4.67
CA VAL A 107 0.61 24.86 -5.02
C VAL A 107 1.81 25.33 -5.84
N ASN A 108 2.17 26.62 -5.77
CA ASN A 108 3.30 27.22 -6.49
C ASN A 108 3.32 26.87 -8.00
N ASN A 109 2.16 26.85 -8.65
CA ASN A 109 1.95 26.45 -10.05
C ASN A 109 2.44 25.03 -10.40
N THR A 110 2.61 24.15 -9.41
CA THR A 110 3.08 22.77 -9.64
C THR A 110 1.96 21.79 -9.96
N MET A 111 0.72 22.16 -9.63
CA MET A 111 -0.47 21.34 -9.90
C MET A 111 -0.94 21.57 -11.34
N PRO A 112 -1.04 20.52 -12.16
CA PRO A 112 -1.47 20.60 -13.55
C PRO A 112 -3.01 20.62 -13.60
N THR A 113 -3.63 21.67 -13.06
CA THR A 113 -5.07 21.89 -13.20
C THR A 113 -5.34 22.70 -14.46
N THR A 114 -6.24 22.21 -15.30
CA THR A 114 -6.77 22.90 -16.47
C THR A 114 -8.11 23.55 -16.20
N ASP A 115 -8.90 22.99 -15.27
CA ASP A 115 -10.25 23.48 -14.98
C ASP A 115 -10.35 24.23 -13.65
N ARG A 116 -10.86 25.46 -13.72
CA ARG A 116 -11.23 26.24 -12.53
C ARG A 116 -12.43 25.61 -11.84
N LEU A 117 -12.38 25.58 -10.51
CA LEU A 117 -13.52 25.18 -9.69
C LEU A 117 -14.60 26.26 -9.71
N GLN A 118 -15.85 25.85 -9.55
CA GLN A 118 -16.98 26.78 -9.55
C GLN A 118 -17.21 27.38 -8.17
N CYS A 119 -17.51 28.68 -8.16
CA CYS A 119 -17.98 29.39 -6.99
C CYS A 119 -19.48 29.17 -6.81
N VAL A 120 -19.84 28.25 -5.93
CA VAL A 120 -21.24 27.88 -5.66
C VAL A 120 -21.61 28.34 -4.26
N ARG A 121 -22.61 29.21 -4.16
CA ARG A 121 -23.09 29.78 -2.87
C ARG A 121 -21.95 30.40 -2.05
N SER A 122 -21.13 31.21 -2.71
CA SER A 122 -19.97 31.89 -2.12
C SER A 122 -18.89 30.95 -1.58
N ARG A 123 -18.81 29.71 -2.09
CA ARG A 123 -17.81 28.70 -1.72
C ARG A 123 -17.22 28.03 -2.96
N CYS A 124 -15.93 27.73 -2.93
CA CYS A 124 -15.26 26.97 -3.98
C CYS A 124 -15.60 25.48 -3.85
N ALA A 125 -16.62 25.02 -4.56
CA ALA A 125 -17.12 23.65 -4.42
C ALA A 125 -16.07 22.63 -4.89
N GLY A 126 -15.68 21.70 -4.01
CA GLY A 126 -14.71 20.63 -4.32
C GLY A 126 -13.24 21.03 -4.16
N TYR A 127 -12.96 22.21 -3.60
CA TYR A 127 -11.60 22.71 -3.41
C TYR A 127 -10.80 21.83 -2.47
N ASN A 128 -11.33 21.56 -1.28
CA ASN A 128 -10.67 20.79 -0.24
C ASN A 128 -10.36 19.36 -0.69
N GLU A 129 -11.31 18.72 -1.38
CA GLU A 129 -11.12 17.39 -1.97
C GLU A 129 -9.95 17.37 -2.97
N ARG A 130 -9.94 18.32 -3.90
CA ARG A 130 -8.95 18.41 -4.97
C ARG A 130 -7.55 18.71 -4.43
N LEU A 131 -7.46 19.58 -3.42
CA LEU A 131 -6.23 19.89 -2.70
C LEU A 131 -5.66 18.63 -2.02
N ASN A 132 -6.48 17.90 -1.27
CA ASN A 132 -6.05 16.68 -0.57
C ASN A 132 -5.58 15.59 -1.54
N ILE A 133 -6.30 15.36 -2.65
CA ILE A 133 -5.89 14.39 -3.68
C ILE A 133 -4.49 14.72 -4.19
N TRP A 134 -4.25 15.98 -4.54
CA TRP A 134 -2.94 16.40 -5.05
C TRP A 134 -1.80 16.17 -4.05
N HIS A 135 -2.00 16.57 -2.79
CA HIS A 135 -1.00 16.36 -1.76
C HIS A 135 -0.75 14.87 -1.51
N ALA A 136 -1.79 14.05 -1.45
CA ALA A 136 -1.67 12.60 -1.34
C ALA A 136 -0.85 12.01 -2.50
N GLY A 137 -1.10 12.46 -3.73
CA GLY A 137 -0.31 12.08 -4.89
C GLY A 137 1.18 12.42 -4.74
N ARG A 138 1.47 13.67 -4.38
CA ARG A 138 2.83 14.20 -4.22
C ARG A 138 3.61 13.51 -3.10
N HIS A 139 2.96 13.24 -1.96
CA HIS A 139 3.64 12.73 -0.77
C HIS A 139 3.61 11.21 -0.63
N PHE A 140 2.72 10.51 -1.34
CA PHE A 140 2.53 9.08 -1.20
C PHE A 140 2.54 8.36 -2.55
N VAL A 141 1.39 8.34 -3.23
CA VAL A 141 1.08 7.30 -4.23
C VAL A 141 2.06 7.28 -5.40
N ARG A 142 2.45 8.45 -5.91
CA ARG A 142 3.37 8.55 -7.07
C ARG A 142 4.79 8.10 -6.76
N LEU A 143 5.19 8.14 -5.49
CA LEU A 143 6.58 7.87 -5.08
C LEU A 143 6.85 6.38 -4.90
N PHE A 144 5.87 5.61 -4.43
CA PHE A 144 6.13 4.24 -3.97
C PHE A 144 5.33 3.16 -4.68
N LEU A 145 4.08 3.44 -5.10
CA LEU A 145 3.18 2.40 -5.64
C LEU A 145 3.71 1.73 -6.92
N PRO A 146 4.40 2.44 -7.84
CA PRO A 146 4.88 1.83 -9.10
C PRO A 146 6.10 0.94 -8.91
N LEU A 147 6.85 1.15 -7.83
CA LEU A 147 8.11 0.45 -7.60
C LEU A 147 7.83 -1.04 -7.32
N SER A 148 8.31 -1.91 -8.20
CA SER A 148 8.17 -3.36 -8.11
C SER A 148 6.72 -3.87 -8.18
N ALA A 149 5.83 -3.11 -8.82
CA ALA A 149 4.49 -3.58 -9.13
C ALA A 149 4.51 -4.79 -10.07
N PRO A 150 3.63 -5.80 -9.87
CA PRO A 150 3.46 -6.86 -10.86
C PRO A 150 3.12 -6.27 -12.24
N ALA A 151 3.83 -6.70 -13.28
CA ALA A 151 3.71 -6.12 -14.62
C ALA A 151 2.27 -6.12 -15.16
N SER A 152 1.49 -7.16 -14.87
CA SER A 152 0.09 -7.25 -15.28
C SER A 152 -0.84 -6.28 -14.54
N LEU A 153 -0.42 -5.74 -13.39
CA LEU A 153 -1.13 -4.70 -12.65
C LEU A 153 -0.67 -3.29 -13.01
N GLU A 154 0.39 -3.14 -13.80
CA GLU A 154 0.93 -1.84 -14.21
C GLU A 154 -0.14 -0.90 -14.79
N PRO A 155 -1.08 -1.33 -15.67
CA PRO A 155 -2.12 -0.44 -16.18
C PRO A 155 -3.00 0.17 -15.07
N HIS A 156 -3.38 -0.63 -14.06
CA HIS A 156 -4.18 -0.16 -12.92
C HIS A 156 -3.37 0.76 -12.00
N VAL A 157 -2.08 0.48 -11.84
CA VAL A 157 -1.17 1.37 -11.09
C VAL A 157 -1.00 2.72 -11.80
N GLN A 158 -0.87 2.71 -13.13
CA GLN A 158 -0.78 3.92 -13.94
C GLN A 158 -2.09 4.73 -13.91
N GLU A 159 -3.25 4.07 -13.96
CA GLU A 159 -4.55 4.74 -13.77
C GLU A 159 -4.60 5.50 -12.45
N LEU A 160 -4.18 4.89 -11.34
CA LEU A 160 -4.11 5.58 -10.05
C LEU A 160 -3.10 6.73 -10.07
N ILE A 161 -1.89 6.52 -10.60
CA ILE A 161 -0.91 7.62 -10.74
C ILE A 161 -1.53 8.80 -11.51
N GLN A 162 -2.24 8.53 -12.60
CA GLN A 162 -2.94 9.56 -13.39
C GLN A 162 -4.03 10.24 -12.58
N ALA A 163 -4.83 9.48 -11.82
CA ALA A 163 -5.87 10.03 -10.96
C ALA A 163 -5.32 11.03 -9.95
N TYR A 164 -4.20 10.68 -9.32
CA TYR A 164 -3.51 11.57 -8.39
C TYR A 164 -2.82 12.75 -9.09
N ASN A 165 -2.39 12.61 -10.36
CA ASN A 165 -1.77 13.67 -11.18
C ASN A 165 -2.76 14.69 -11.72
N GLN A 166 -3.99 14.27 -12.03
CA GLN A 166 -5.00 15.07 -12.72
C GLN A 166 -6.27 15.15 -11.87
N PRO A 167 -6.24 15.90 -10.76
CA PRO A 167 -7.33 15.91 -9.79
C PRO A 167 -8.59 16.65 -10.32
N ASP A 168 -8.53 17.20 -11.54
CA ASP A 168 -9.68 17.80 -12.21
C ASP A 168 -10.72 16.76 -12.65
N PHE A 169 -10.27 15.56 -13.01
CA PHE A 169 -11.11 14.51 -13.58
C PHE A 169 -11.42 13.36 -12.62
N TRP A 170 -10.95 13.46 -11.39
CA TRP A 170 -11.05 12.41 -10.38
C TRP A 170 -11.55 12.99 -9.06
N ASP A 171 -12.57 12.35 -8.52
CA ASP A 171 -13.04 12.53 -7.15
C ASP A 171 -12.52 11.38 -6.27
N THR A 172 -12.67 11.53 -4.96
CA THR A 172 -12.20 10.52 -3.99
C THR A 172 -12.96 9.21 -4.08
N GLN A 173 -14.22 9.22 -4.53
CA GLN A 173 -15.02 8.00 -4.71
C GLN A 173 -14.45 7.15 -5.86
N ARG A 174 -14.11 7.77 -6.99
CA ARG A 174 -13.49 7.09 -8.14
C ARG A 174 -12.10 6.58 -7.80
N ILE A 175 -11.29 7.37 -7.08
CA ILE A 175 -9.97 6.93 -6.61
C ILE A 175 -10.10 5.73 -5.68
N LEU A 176 -11.03 5.77 -4.72
CA LEU A 176 -11.26 4.66 -3.80
C LEU A 176 -11.73 3.40 -4.54
N SER A 177 -12.64 3.54 -5.50
CA SER A 177 -13.11 2.44 -6.35
C SER A 177 -11.98 1.80 -7.18
N ALA A 178 -11.17 2.62 -7.86
CA ALA A 178 -10.02 2.14 -8.65
C ALA A 178 -8.98 1.44 -7.74
N THR A 179 -8.75 1.99 -6.54
CA THR A 179 -7.84 1.38 -5.57
C THR A 179 -8.36 0.04 -5.07
N HIS A 180 -9.66 -0.07 -4.77
CA HIS A 180 -10.29 -1.35 -4.42
C HIS A 180 -10.22 -2.36 -5.56
N SER A 181 -10.40 -1.93 -6.81
CA SER A 181 -10.26 -2.79 -7.99
C SER A 181 -8.84 -3.38 -8.08
N LEU A 182 -7.81 -2.53 -7.96
CA LEU A 182 -6.41 -2.96 -7.92
C LEU A 182 -6.14 -3.96 -6.79
N VAL A 183 -6.65 -3.68 -5.58
CA VAL A 183 -6.55 -4.60 -4.43
C VAL A 183 -7.23 -5.92 -4.75
N SER A 184 -8.44 -5.91 -5.32
CA SER A 184 -9.19 -7.10 -5.67
C SER A 184 -8.45 -7.96 -6.70
N HIS A 185 -7.87 -7.35 -7.74
CA HIS A 185 -7.07 -8.07 -8.73
C HIS A 185 -5.85 -8.75 -8.11
N PHE A 186 -5.17 -8.08 -7.18
CA PHE A 186 -4.03 -8.66 -6.47
C PHE A 186 -4.44 -9.78 -5.51
N VAL A 187 -5.47 -9.55 -4.69
CA VAL A 187 -5.98 -10.53 -3.70
C VAL A 187 -6.51 -11.79 -4.39
N SER A 188 -7.25 -11.64 -5.49
CA SER A 188 -7.83 -12.76 -6.22
C SER A 188 -6.82 -13.55 -7.07
N GLY A 189 -5.59 -13.05 -7.22
CA GLY A 189 -4.59 -13.66 -8.08
C GLY A 189 -4.88 -13.51 -9.57
N SER A 190 -5.88 -12.71 -9.98
CA SER A 190 -6.28 -12.56 -11.39
C SER A 190 -5.20 -11.91 -12.26
N TYR A 191 -4.21 -11.28 -11.65
CA TYR A 191 -3.06 -10.69 -12.33
C TYR A 191 -2.06 -11.75 -12.80
N MET A 192 -2.11 -12.97 -12.28
CA MET A 192 -1.19 -14.02 -12.69
C MET A 192 -1.52 -14.49 -14.11
N PRO A 193 -0.51 -14.89 -14.89
CA PRO A 193 -0.76 -15.54 -16.16
C PRO A 193 -1.55 -16.84 -15.94
N PRO A 194 -2.30 -17.31 -16.97
CA PRO A 194 -2.97 -18.60 -16.90
C PRO A 194 -1.98 -19.69 -16.47
N PRO A 195 -2.39 -20.61 -15.58
CA PRO A 195 -1.51 -21.69 -15.17
C PRO A 195 -1.14 -22.53 -16.40
N PRO A 196 0.12 -22.99 -16.51
CA PRO A 196 0.52 -23.83 -17.63
C PRO A 196 -0.24 -25.17 -17.60
N PRO A 197 -0.39 -25.87 -18.75
CA PRO A 197 -1.25 -27.06 -18.88
C PRO A 197 -0.92 -28.20 -17.90
N VAL A 198 0.33 -28.26 -17.44
CA VAL A 198 0.83 -29.30 -16.51
C VAL A 198 1.28 -28.69 -15.16
N GLY A 199 0.85 -27.46 -14.84
CA GLY A 199 1.09 -26.81 -13.55
C GLY A 199 2.57 -26.77 -13.14
N LEU A 200 2.85 -27.13 -11.88
CA LEU A 200 4.21 -27.15 -11.31
C LEU A 200 5.19 -28.08 -12.04
N ILE A 201 4.71 -29.17 -12.63
CA ILE A 201 5.56 -30.12 -13.38
C ILE A 201 6.18 -29.42 -14.59
N SER A 202 5.39 -28.60 -15.30
CA SER A 202 5.91 -27.83 -16.44
C SER A 202 6.93 -26.75 -16.04
N LEU A 203 6.90 -26.31 -14.78
CA LEU A 203 7.91 -25.41 -14.20
C LEU A 203 9.13 -26.18 -13.64
N GLY A 204 9.13 -27.52 -13.73
CA GLY A 204 10.20 -28.37 -13.23
C GLY A 204 10.19 -28.56 -11.71
N PHE A 205 9.04 -28.42 -11.05
CA PHE A 205 8.93 -28.58 -9.60
C PHE A 205 8.23 -29.87 -9.19
N GLU A 206 8.71 -30.46 -8.10
CA GLU A 206 8.06 -31.56 -7.38
C GLU A 206 7.56 -31.06 -6.02
N VAL A 207 6.36 -31.47 -5.63
CA VAL A 207 5.76 -31.11 -4.34
C VAL A 207 6.00 -32.23 -3.34
N VAL A 208 6.60 -31.88 -2.21
CA VAL A 208 6.72 -32.75 -1.04
C VAL A 208 5.81 -32.19 0.05
N PRO A 209 4.65 -32.82 0.32
CA PRO A 209 3.71 -32.34 1.32
C PRO A 209 4.25 -32.53 2.74
N ASP A 210 3.69 -31.78 3.69
CA ASP A 210 4.01 -31.82 5.12
C ASP A 210 5.51 -31.78 5.40
N SER A 211 6.24 -30.90 4.70
CA SER A 211 7.71 -30.89 4.67
C SER A 211 8.29 -29.49 4.77
N ASP A 212 9.43 -29.38 5.46
CA ASP A 212 10.17 -28.13 5.70
C ASP A 212 11.69 -28.37 5.68
N LEU A 213 12.45 -27.29 5.50
CA LEU A 213 13.91 -27.19 5.58
C LEU A 213 14.29 -26.11 6.61
N PRO A 214 14.05 -26.35 7.91
CA PRO A 214 14.19 -25.32 8.95
C PRO A 214 15.65 -24.88 9.10
N GLY A 215 15.90 -23.58 8.92
CA GLY A 215 17.24 -22.97 9.06
C GLY A 215 18.28 -23.43 8.05
N GLN A 216 17.89 -24.22 7.03
CA GLN A 216 18.79 -24.71 6.00
C GLN A 216 18.57 -23.95 4.69
N PHE A 217 19.65 -23.71 3.95
CA PHE A 217 19.63 -23.14 2.59
C PHE A 217 18.95 -21.76 2.49
N ASP A 218 18.82 -21.05 3.61
CA ASP A 218 18.34 -19.67 3.63
C ASP A 218 19.40 -18.76 2.99
N TYR A 219 18.95 -17.89 2.10
CA TYR A 219 19.78 -16.90 1.44
C TYR A 219 19.02 -15.57 1.34
N ARG A 220 19.72 -14.47 1.07
CA ARG A 220 19.09 -13.17 0.83
C ARG A 220 18.74 -13.04 -0.64
N CYS A 221 17.53 -12.54 -0.91
CA CYS A 221 17.10 -12.20 -2.27
C CYS A 221 16.56 -10.76 -2.31
N HIS A 222 16.40 -10.25 -3.52
CA HIS A 222 15.81 -8.93 -3.71
C HIS A 222 14.32 -8.93 -3.33
N HIS A 223 13.83 -7.78 -2.83
CA HIS A 223 12.43 -7.60 -2.42
C HIS A 223 11.91 -8.55 -1.31
N SER A 224 12.81 -9.10 -0.50
CA SER A 224 12.39 -9.92 0.63
C SER A 224 11.73 -9.12 1.75
N MET A 225 10.73 -9.71 2.40
CA MET A 225 10.13 -9.24 3.65
C MET A 225 11.06 -9.43 4.86
N SER A 226 12.16 -10.19 4.72
CA SER A 226 13.10 -10.52 5.79
C SER A 226 14.50 -10.02 5.46
N ALA A 227 15.24 -9.57 6.48
CA ALA A 227 16.63 -9.13 6.34
C ALA A 227 17.64 -10.29 6.32
N VAL A 228 17.22 -11.52 6.65
CA VAL A 228 18.13 -12.66 6.86
C VAL A 228 17.85 -13.85 5.95
N SER A 229 16.64 -13.93 5.39
CA SER A 229 16.18 -15.04 4.55
C SER A 229 15.30 -14.51 3.41
N CYS A 230 15.22 -15.24 2.30
CA CYS A 230 14.40 -14.86 1.16
C CYS A 230 12.95 -15.23 1.42
N VAL A 231 12.25 -14.35 2.13
CA VAL A 231 10.83 -14.44 2.45
C VAL A 231 10.03 -13.56 1.50
N VAL A 232 9.02 -14.12 0.86
CA VAL A 232 8.12 -13.44 -0.10
C VAL A 232 6.67 -13.84 0.15
N SER A 233 5.71 -13.04 -0.28
CA SER A 233 4.28 -13.40 -0.27
C SER A 233 3.81 -13.89 -1.63
N VAL A 234 3.11 -15.01 -1.66
CA VAL A 234 2.63 -15.68 -2.88
C VAL A 234 1.15 -15.98 -2.78
N PHE A 235 0.45 -15.89 -3.91
CA PHE A 235 -0.95 -16.26 -4.02
C PHE A 235 -1.13 -17.78 -3.92
N ASN A 236 -0.25 -18.54 -4.57
CA ASN A 236 -0.27 -20.00 -4.56
C ASN A 236 1.10 -20.62 -4.90
N GLU A 237 1.16 -21.95 -4.92
CA GLU A 237 2.36 -22.73 -5.25
C GLU A 237 2.92 -22.42 -6.64
N VAL A 238 2.05 -22.13 -7.62
CA VAL A 238 2.47 -21.81 -8.99
C VAL A 238 3.23 -20.48 -9.02
N GLU A 239 2.74 -19.46 -8.31
CA GLU A 239 3.46 -18.19 -8.20
C GLU A 239 4.80 -18.36 -7.49
N ALA A 240 4.84 -19.11 -6.39
CA ALA A 240 6.07 -19.46 -5.69
C ALA A 240 7.11 -20.11 -6.64
N ALA A 241 6.69 -21.09 -7.43
CA ALA A 241 7.55 -21.74 -8.41
C ALA A 241 8.02 -20.78 -9.52
N GLN A 242 7.15 -19.89 -10.00
CA GLN A 242 7.52 -18.87 -11.00
C GLN A 242 8.56 -17.89 -10.44
N MET A 243 8.39 -17.43 -9.21
CA MET A 243 9.37 -16.57 -8.53
C MET A 243 10.72 -17.28 -8.37
N CYS A 244 10.71 -18.53 -7.90
CA CYS A 244 11.92 -19.36 -7.78
C CYS A 244 12.55 -19.72 -9.15
N THR A 245 11.77 -19.67 -10.23
CA THR A 245 12.31 -19.87 -11.59
C THR A 245 13.07 -18.64 -12.07
N ARG A 246 12.60 -17.44 -11.72
CA ARG A 246 13.24 -16.15 -12.08
C ARG A 246 14.46 -15.84 -11.23
N ASP A 247 14.54 -16.39 -10.02
CA ASP A 247 15.71 -16.28 -9.15
C ASP A 247 16.75 -17.39 -9.49
N PRO A 248 17.98 -17.03 -9.91
CA PRO A 248 19.01 -17.99 -10.30
C PRO A 248 19.55 -18.83 -9.14
N ASP A 249 19.51 -18.30 -7.91
CA ASP A 249 19.99 -18.99 -6.72
C ASP A 249 18.93 -19.95 -6.18
N CYS A 250 17.66 -19.73 -6.47
CA CYS A 250 16.57 -20.54 -5.95
C CYS A 250 16.54 -21.98 -6.51
N ARG A 251 16.50 -22.95 -5.59
CA ARG A 251 16.42 -24.39 -5.84
C ARG A 251 15.23 -25.08 -5.16
N ALA A 252 14.64 -24.46 -4.14
CA ALA A 252 13.43 -24.96 -3.52
C ALA A 252 12.61 -23.83 -2.89
N VAL A 253 11.34 -24.09 -2.56
CA VAL A 253 10.46 -23.15 -1.87
C VAL A 253 9.71 -23.88 -0.76
N VAL A 254 9.72 -23.31 0.44
CA VAL A 254 8.86 -23.75 1.55
C VAL A 254 7.67 -22.81 1.64
N LEU A 255 6.44 -23.34 1.51
CA LEU A 255 5.21 -22.62 1.80
C LEU A 255 4.76 -22.93 3.23
N GLY A 256 4.55 -21.88 4.02
CA GLY A 256 4.07 -21.98 5.39
C GLY A 256 2.55 -21.84 5.52
N GLN A 257 2.09 -21.68 6.77
CA GLN A 257 0.69 -21.44 7.12
C GLN A 257 0.40 -19.98 7.49
N GLU A 258 1.44 -19.15 7.53
CA GLU A 258 1.29 -17.72 7.80
C GLU A 258 0.79 -17.01 6.55
N HIS A 259 -0.09 -16.04 6.77
CA HIS A 259 -0.72 -15.27 5.71
C HIS A 259 -0.54 -13.77 5.93
N THR A 260 -0.42 -13.04 4.84
CA THR A 260 -0.40 -11.57 4.85
C THR A 260 -1.81 -11.00 5.03
N TRP A 261 -1.92 -9.66 5.06
CA TRP A 261 -3.21 -8.97 5.17
C TRP A 261 -4.13 -9.19 3.95
N THR A 262 -3.59 -9.60 2.80
CA THR A 262 -4.39 -9.99 1.63
C THR A 262 -4.73 -11.48 1.61
N GLY A 263 -4.33 -12.24 2.64
CA GLY A 263 -4.52 -13.68 2.71
C GLY A 263 -3.52 -14.47 1.85
N ARG A 264 -2.44 -13.85 1.38
CA ARG A 264 -1.38 -14.53 0.61
C ARG A 264 -0.48 -15.33 1.53
N THR A 265 -0.03 -16.48 1.07
CA THR A 265 0.84 -17.37 1.82
C THR A 265 2.26 -16.83 1.87
N ILE A 266 2.90 -16.93 3.04
CA ILE A 266 4.32 -16.65 3.18
C ILE A 266 5.14 -17.83 2.65
N ALA A 267 6.03 -17.55 1.71
CA ALA A 267 6.95 -18.50 1.11
C ALA A 267 8.40 -18.14 1.41
N ILE A 268 9.22 -19.16 1.66
CA ILE A 268 10.66 -19.03 1.92
C ILE A 268 11.40 -19.72 0.78
N LEU A 269 12.10 -18.95 -0.04
CA LEU A 269 12.94 -19.50 -1.11
C LEU A 269 14.25 -20.00 -0.50
N LYS A 270 14.70 -21.15 -1.01
CA LYS A 270 15.90 -21.86 -0.57
C LYS A 270 16.88 -22.01 -1.73
N ASN A 271 18.18 -21.83 -1.49
CA ASN A 271 19.21 -21.99 -2.53
C ASN A 271 19.72 -23.43 -2.69
N GLY A 272 19.09 -24.37 -2.00
CA GLY A 272 19.40 -25.79 -2.00
C GLY A 272 18.31 -26.56 -1.27
N TYR A 273 18.45 -27.88 -1.25
CA TYR A 273 17.58 -28.75 -0.48
C TYR A 273 18.35 -30.02 -0.06
N SER A 274 17.91 -30.63 1.03
CA SER A 274 18.43 -31.88 1.59
C SER A 274 17.24 -32.77 1.97
N SER A 275 17.46 -33.81 2.78
CA SER A 275 16.37 -34.58 3.37
C SER A 275 15.45 -33.67 4.20
N PRO A 276 14.18 -33.49 3.80
CA PRO A 276 13.27 -32.58 4.49
C PRO A 276 12.86 -33.14 5.85
N SER A 277 12.57 -32.25 6.80
CA SER A 277 11.90 -32.61 8.05
C SER A 277 10.39 -32.60 7.86
N THR A 278 9.68 -33.56 8.47
CA THR A 278 8.22 -33.56 8.47
C THR A 278 7.66 -32.42 9.30
N LYS A 279 6.82 -31.58 8.70
CA LYS A 279 6.12 -30.47 9.36
C LYS A 279 4.73 -30.29 8.74
N ARG A 280 3.70 -30.64 9.51
CA ARG A 280 2.32 -30.65 9.00
C ARG A 280 1.87 -29.28 8.51
N GLY A 281 1.15 -29.27 7.39
CA GLY A 281 0.59 -28.08 6.75
C GLY A 281 1.62 -27.16 6.09
N PHE A 282 2.86 -27.61 5.93
CA PHE A 282 3.87 -26.96 5.09
C PHE A 282 4.03 -27.74 3.79
N SER A 283 4.36 -27.07 2.70
CA SER A 283 4.67 -27.70 1.41
C SER A 283 6.06 -27.30 0.96
N LEU A 284 6.86 -28.28 0.53
CA LEU A 284 8.17 -28.06 -0.07
C LEU A 284 8.10 -28.27 -1.58
N LEU A 285 8.37 -27.23 -2.36
CA LEU A 285 8.55 -27.30 -3.81
C LEU A 285 10.03 -27.47 -4.13
N VAL A 286 10.40 -28.54 -4.80
CA VAL A 286 11.80 -28.85 -5.18
C VAL A 286 12.00 -28.67 -6.68
N LYS A 287 12.94 -27.81 -7.07
CA LYS A 287 13.29 -27.56 -8.48
C LYS A 287 14.17 -28.71 -8.98
N LYS A 288 13.69 -29.47 -9.95
CA LYS A 288 14.46 -30.55 -10.56
C LYS A 288 15.64 -29.98 -11.36
N PRO A 289 16.81 -30.63 -11.34
CA PRO A 289 17.89 -30.30 -12.26
C PRO A 289 17.39 -30.41 -13.70
N VAL A 290 17.70 -29.42 -14.53
CA VAL A 290 17.50 -29.54 -15.97
C VAL A 290 18.53 -30.55 -16.48
N SER A 291 18.06 -31.70 -16.96
CA SER A 291 18.87 -32.75 -17.58
C SER A 291 19.49 -32.30 -18.89
#